data_AF-A0AB34PY41-F1
#
_entry.id   AF-A0AB34PY41-F1
#
_cell.length_a   1.000
_cell.length_b   1.000
_cell.length_c   1.000
_cell.angle_alpha   90.00
_cell.angle_beta   90.00
_cell.angle_gamma   90.00
#
_symmetry.space_group_name_H-M   'P 1'
#
loop_
_entity.id
_entity.type
_entity.pdbx_description
1 polymer ?
#
loop_
_entity_poly.entity_id
_entity_poly.type
_entity_poly.pdbx_seq_one_letter_code
_entity_poly.pdbx_strand_id
1 'polypeptide(L)'
;MPIQPLQSSTKMTLSVNNTALTYLILNSNIKLTQNHIYKILGLCSENAFHIEIFKSLIQLINSAANSIFCSIRAHSLSQYPLTNIQYISYMIADEFPEIFYVPIAKKVEFEINNGVSVLVDKWSTETVTLTVNRSKYNEMWIITYLLKTEFEKIIQQKKKKFK
;
A
#
# COMPACT_ATOMS: atom_id res chain seq x y z
N MET A 1 21.53 31.69 -7.56
CA MET A 1 22.06 31.06 -6.32
C MET A 1 21.19 29.87 -5.96
N PRO A 2 21.73 28.83 -5.31
CA PRO A 2 21.05 27.55 -5.17
C PRO A 2 19.82 27.67 -4.28
N ILE A 3 18.71 27.09 -4.74
CA ILE A 3 17.50 26.87 -3.95
C ILE A 3 17.91 25.93 -2.81
N GLN A 4 17.99 26.45 -1.59
CA GLN A 4 18.17 25.59 -0.41
C GLN A 4 16.78 25.21 0.10
N PRO A 5 16.42 23.92 0.10
CA PRO A 5 15.20 23.48 0.72
C PRO A 5 15.30 23.79 2.22
N LEU A 6 14.22 24.35 2.78
CA LEU A 6 14.04 24.42 4.22
C LEU A 6 14.26 23.00 4.76
N GLN A 7 15.34 22.79 5.52
CA GLN A 7 15.36 21.72 6.49
C GLN A 7 14.28 22.08 7.50
N SER A 8 13.04 21.76 7.15
CA SER A 8 12.04 21.56 8.16
C SER A 8 12.67 20.55 9.10
N SER A 9 12.91 20.99 10.32
CA SER A 9 12.84 20.13 11.48
C SER A 9 11.40 19.56 11.50
N THR A 10 11.06 18.75 10.50
CA THR A 10 10.19 17.62 10.65
C THR A 10 10.87 16.87 11.76
N LYS A 11 10.40 17.06 13.00
CA LYS A 11 10.36 15.96 13.96
C LYS A 11 9.87 14.82 13.10
N MET A 12 10.80 13.95 12.70
CA MET A 12 10.48 12.68 12.10
C MET A 12 9.84 11.97 13.27
N THR A 13 8.57 12.27 13.53
CA THR A 13 7.70 11.43 14.33
C THR A 13 7.89 10.11 13.63
N LEU A 14 8.69 9.24 14.27
CA LEU A 14 8.85 7.86 13.85
C LEU A 14 7.42 7.38 13.81
N SER A 15 6.82 7.41 12.62
CA SER A 15 5.46 6.99 12.39
C SER A 15 5.58 5.51 12.62
N VAL A 16 5.33 5.08 13.86
CA VAL A 16 5.28 3.68 14.22
C VAL A 16 4.39 3.06 13.16
N ASN A 17 4.95 2.16 12.35
CA ASN A 17 4.21 1.51 11.27
C ASN A 17 2.98 0.90 11.93
N ASN A 18 1.83 1.53 11.72
CA ASN A 18 0.60 1.07 12.31
C ASN A 18 0.30 -0.24 11.59
N THR A 19 0.49 -1.36 12.27
CA THR A 19 0.17 -2.70 11.75
C THR A 19 -1.11 -3.24 12.39
N ALA A 20 -1.89 -2.39 13.05
CA ALA A 20 -3.09 -2.80 13.76
C ALA A 20 -4.12 -3.37 12.79
N LEU A 21 -4.30 -2.72 11.63
CA LEU A 21 -5.25 -3.21 10.63
C LEU A 21 -4.72 -4.48 9.96
N THR A 22 -3.43 -4.54 9.64
CA THR A 22 -2.79 -5.78 9.15
C THR A 22 -3.05 -6.95 10.12
N TYR A 23 -2.84 -6.75 11.42
CA TYR A 23 -3.12 -7.75 12.45
C TYR A 23 -4.60 -8.15 12.51
N LEU A 24 -5.51 -7.16 12.48
CA LEU A 24 -6.95 -7.42 12.51
C LEU A 24 -7.39 -8.25 11.31
N ILE A 25 -6.92 -7.92 10.10
CA ILE A 25 -7.26 -8.66 8.89
C ILE A 25 -6.75 -10.10 8.96
N LEU A 26 -5.49 -10.29 9.40
CA LEU A 26 -4.90 -11.62 9.53
C LEU A 26 -5.68 -12.51 10.51
N ASN A 27 -6.21 -11.95 11.59
CA ASN A 27 -6.98 -12.71 12.59
C ASN A 27 -8.49 -12.72 12.33
N SER A 28 -8.99 -11.93 11.39
CA SER A 28 -10.40 -11.87 11.06
C SER A 28 -10.88 -13.14 10.34
N ASN A 29 -12.10 -13.61 10.66
CA ASN A 29 -12.74 -14.73 9.95
C ASN A 29 -13.68 -14.25 8.82
N ILE A 30 -13.52 -13.00 8.37
CA ILE A 30 -14.36 -12.42 7.33
C ILE A 30 -14.10 -13.17 6.02
N LYS A 31 -15.18 -13.61 5.36
CA LYS A 31 -15.12 -14.23 4.04
C LYS A 31 -15.80 -13.32 3.03
N LEU A 32 -15.00 -12.66 2.20
CA LEU A 32 -15.46 -11.85 1.08
C LEU A 32 -15.62 -12.74 -0.15
N THR A 33 -16.78 -12.64 -0.81
CA THR A 33 -17.01 -13.26 -2.11
C THR A 33 -16.28 -12.45 -3.20
N GLN A 34 -16.06 -13.06 -4.36
CA GLN A 34 -15.44 -12.37 -5.49
C GLN A 34 -16.20 -11.09 -5.86
N ASN A 35 -17.54 -11.11 -5.84
CA ASN A 35 -18.35 -9.93 -6.11
C ASN A 35 -18.12 -8.80 -5.09
N HIS A 36 -17.91 -9.13 -3.81
CA HIS A 36 -17.54 -8.11 -2.81
C HIS A 36 -16.18 -7.49 -3.13
N ILE A 37 -15.20 -8.31 -3.52
CA ILE A 37 -13.85 -7.84 -3.86
C ILE A 37 -13.88 -6.93 -5.10
N TYR A 38 -14.61 -7.31 -6.15
CA TYR A 38 -14.80 -6.46 -7.34
C TYR A 38 -15.39 -5.10 -6.95
N LYS A 39 -16.45 -5.08 -6.14
CA LYS A 39 -17.07 -3.85 -5.66
C LYS A 39 -16.12 -2.99 -4.81
N ILE A 40 -15.36 -3.59 -3.91
CA ILE A 40 -14.38 -2.88 -3.07
C ILE A 40 -13.32 -2.22 -3.94
N LEU A 41 -12.79 -2.95 -4.93
CA LEU A 41 -11.76 -2.45 -5.84
C LEU A 41 -12.30 -1.43 -6.85
N GLY A 42 -13.62 -1.33 -7.03
CA GLY A 42 -14.25 -0.50 -8.05
C GLY A 42 -14.20 -1.13 -9.45
N LEU A 43 -14.04 -2.46 -9.52
CA LEU A 43 -14.00 -3.22 -10.76
C LEU A 43 -15.38 -3.70 -11.16
N CYS A 44 -15.61 -3.81 -12.47
CA CYS A 44 -16.85 -4.32 -13.06
C CYS A 44 -16.65 -5.76 -13.54
N SER A 45 -17.47 -6.68 -13.08
CA SER A 45 -17.39 -8.11 -13.45
C SER A 45 -17.82 -8.42 -14.88
N GLU A 46 -18.42 -7.45 -15.57
CA GLU A 46 -18.87 -7.60 -16.96
C GLU A 46 -17.83 -7.06 -17.96
N ASN A 47 -16.88 -6.24 -17.51
CA ASN A 47 -15.86 -5.66 -18.36
C ASN A 47 -14.65 -6.62 -18.46
N ALA A 48 -14.35 -7.10 -19.67
CA ALA A 48 -13.23 -8.00 -19.94
C ALA A 48 -11.88 -7.45 -19.45
N PHE A 49 -11.63 -6.14 -19.59
CA PHE A 49 -10.39 -5.51 -19.14
C PHE A 49 -10.25 -5.56 -17.61
N HIS A 50 -11.33 -5.30 -16.87
CA HIS A 50 -11.33 -5.38 -15.42
C HIS A 50 -11.13 -6.82 -14.92
N ILE A 51 -11.68 -7.80 -15.64
CA ILE A 51 -11.45 -9.22 -15.35
C ILE A 51 -9.97 -9.58 -15.52
N GLU A 52 -9.33 -9.13 -16.59
CA GLU A 52 -7.91 -9.37 -16.85
C GLU A 52 -7.00 -8.72 -15.80
N ILE A 53 -7.27 -7.47 -15.43
CA ILE A 53 -6.53 -6.80 -14.36
C ILE A 53 -6.69 -7.55 -13.05
N PHE A 54 -7.92 -7.92 -12.69
CA PHE A 54 -8.17 -8.68 -11.46
C PHE A 54 -7.43 -10.02 -11.46
N LYS A 55 -7.43 -10.73 -12.60
CA LYS A 55 -6.70 -12.00 -12.75
C LYS A 55 -5.20 -11.79 -12.57
N SER A 56 -4.64 -10.73 -13.15
CA SER A 56 -3.21 -10.39 -13.03
C SER A 56 -2.83 -10.05 -11.60
N LEU A 57 -3.66 -9.27 -10.90
CA LEU A 57 -3.50 -8.97 -9.48
C LEU A 57 -3.47 -10.25 -8.62
N ILE A 58 -4.44 -11.14 -8.82
CA ILE A 58 -4.50 -12.41 -8.08
C ILE A 58 -3.30 -13.30 -8.39
N GLN A 59 -2.82 -13.33 -9.64
CA GLN A 59 -1.61 -14.06 -10.01
C GLN A 59 -0.36 -13.53 -9.29
N LEU A 60 -0.20 -12.20 -9.21
CA LEU A 60 0.90 -11.58 -8.49
C LEU A 60 0.84 -11.90 -7.00
N ILE A 61 -0.34 -11.76 -6.38
CA ILE A 61 -0.56 -12.09 -4.96
C ILE A 61 -0.28 -13.57 -4.70
N ASN A 62 -0.72 -14.47 -5.59
CA ASN A 62 -0.46 -15.90 -5.47
C ASN A 62 1.04 -16.22 -5.56
N SER A 63 1.78 -15.56 -6.46
CA SER A 63 3.23 -15.68 -6.58
C SER A 63 3.95 -15.20 -5.31
N ALA A 64 3.54 -14.05 -4.77
CA ALA A 64 4.06 -13.53 -3.51
C ALA A 64 3.77 -14.49 -2.34
N ALA A 65 2.53 -14.98 -2.24
CA ALA A 65 2.14 -15.95 -1.21
C ALA A 65 2.94 -17.26 -1.30
N ASN A 66 3.18 -17.77 -2.51
CA ASN A 66 4.03 -18.95 -2.71
C ASN A 66 5.48 -18.70 -2.29
N SER A 67 6.03 -17.52 -2.62
CA SER A 67 7.39 -17.15 -2.24
C SER A 67 7.55 -17.07 -0.72
N ILE A 68 6.58 -16.45 -0.03
CA ILE A 68 6.50 -16.41 1.44
C ILE A 68 6.38 -17.82 2.03
N PHE A 69 5.54 -18.67 1.43
CA PHE A 69 5.35 -20.04 1.90
C PHE A 69 6.63 -20.86 1.77
N CYS A 70 7.34 -20.74 0.64
CA CYS A 70 8.60 -21.43 0.40
C CYS A 70 9.72 -20.98 1.35
N SER A 71 9.77 -19.70 1.71
CA SER A 71 10.82 -19.16 2.58
C SER A 71 10.63 -19.54 4.05
N ILE A 72 9.40 -19.47 4.58
CA ILE A 72 9.14 -19.69 6.02
C ILE A 72 8.67 -21.12 6.31
N ARG A 73 7.97 -21.75 5.36
CA ARG A 73 7.22 -23.02 5.55
C ARG A 73 6.24 -22.99 6.73
N ALA A 74 5.71 -21.80 7.03
CA ALA A 74 4.77 -21.56 8.12
C ALA A 74 3.40 -22.23 7.90
N HIS A 75 2.69 -22.45 9.00
CA HIS A 75 1.31 -22.96 9.00
C HIS A 75 0.25 -21.87 8.91
N SER A 76 0.64 -20.60 9.04
CA SER A 76 -0.23 -19.44 8.92
C SER A 76 0.58 -18.21 8.52
N LEU A 77 -0.04 -17.31 7.76
CA LEU A 77 0.57 -16.03 7.40
C LEU A 77 0.81 -15.15 8.64
N SER A 78 0.03 -15.33 9.72
CA SER A 78 0.21 -14.61 10.99
C SER A 78 1.54 -14.87 11.69
N GLN A 79 2.26 -15.93 11.31
CA GLN A 79 3.60 -16.24 11.83
C GLN A 79 4.69 -15.39 11.16
N TYR A 80 4.37 -14.66 10.08
CA TYR A 80 5.29 -13.77 9.40
C TYR A 80 5.25 -12.36 10.01
N PRO A 81 6.37 -11.60 10.06
CA PRO A 81 6.37 -10.26 10.63
C PRO A 81 5.34 -9.35 9.96
N LEU A 82 4.47 -8.75 10.77
CA LEU A 82 3.36 -7.91 10.30
C LEU A 82 3.84 -6.73 9.44
N THR A 83 4.97 -6.13 9.81
CA THR A 83 5.62 -5.06 9.04
C THR A 83 5.99 -5.51 7.64
N ASN A 84 6.44 -6.75 7.47
CA ASN A 84 6.81 -7.30 6.16
C ASN A 84 5.55 -7.61 5.34
N ILE A 85 4.49 -8.11 5.98
CA ILE A 85 3.19 -8.33 5.31
C ILE A 85 2.64 -7.00 4.79
N GLN A 86 2.68 -5.96 5.62
CA GLN A 86 2.26 -4.62 5.24
C GLN A 86 3.14 -4.10 4.09
N TYR A 87 4.46 -4.20 4.20
CA TYR A 87 5.38 -3.77 3.15
C TYR A 87 5.11 -4.47 1.80
N ILE A 88 4.93 -5.79 1.81
CA ILE A 88 4.56 -6.56 0.60
C ILE A 88 3.21 -6.10 0.05
N SER A 89 2.26 -5.76 0.93
CA SER A 89 0.95 -5.25 0.51
C SER A 89 1.07 -3.92 -0.24
N TYR A 90 1.96 -3.02 0.22
CA TYR A 90 2.26 -1.77 -0.49
C TYR A 90 3.00 -2.02 -1.81
N MET A 91 4.00 -2.91 -1.84
CA MET A 91 4.69 -3.26 -3.09
C MET A 91 3.72 -3.79 -4.17
N ILE A 92 2.76 -4.62 -3.78
CA ILE A 92 1.73 -5.10 -4.71
C ILE A 92 0.80 -3.97 -5.14
N ALA A 93 0.51 -3.01 -4.27
CA ALA A 93 -0.31 -1.85 -4.61
C ALA A 93 0.38 -0.94 -5.65
N ASP A 94 1.70 -0.82 -5.57
CA ASP A 94 2.50 0.03 -6.46
C ASP A 94 2.50 -0.46 -7.92
N GLU A 95 2.28 -1.75 -8.14
CA GLU A 95 2.10 -2.34 -9.48
C GLU A 95 0.75 -1.97 -10.13
N PHE A 96 -0.25 -1.59 -9.32
CA PHE A 96 -1.59 -1.26 -9.79
C PHE A 96 -2.05 0.11 -9.24
N PRO A 97 -1.35 1.20 -9.58
CA PRO A 97 -1.51 2.46 -8.88
C PRO A 97 -2.91 3.06 -9.05
N GLU A 98 -3.54 2.85 -10.21
CA GLU A 98 -4.89 3.34 -10.53
C GLU A 98 -5.99 2.71 -9.66
N ILE A 99 -5.74 1.52 -9.10
CA ILE A 99 -6.71 0.81 -8.25
C ILE A 99 -6.55 1.22 -6.80
N PHE A 100 -5.31 1.42 -6.36
CA PHE A 100 -4.97 1.53 -4.94
C PHE A 100 -4.60 2.95 -4.49
N TYR A 101 -4.39 3.89 -5.41
CA TYR A 101 -4.09 5.29 -5.09
C TYR A 101 -5.07 6.26 -5.76
N VAL A 102 -5.27 7.40 -5.09
CA VAL A 102 -6.06 8.52 -5.60
C VAL A 102 -5.19 9.77 -5.60
N PRO A 103 -5.12 10.52 -6.72
CA PRO A 103 -4.38 11.77 -6.76
C PRO A 103 -5.09 12.82 -5.90
N ILE A 104 -4.34 13.51 -5.03
CA ILE A 104 -4.84 14.57 -4.16
C ILE A 104 -3.96 15.79 -4.29
N ALA A 105 -4.58 16.96 -4.45
CA ALA A 105 -3.90 18.24 -4.41
C ALA A 105 -3.48 18.56 -2.96
N LYS A 106 -2.17 18.59 -2.70
CA LYS A 106 -1.57 18.99 -1.44
C LYS A 106 -0.93 20.37 -1.62
N LYS A 107 -1.35 21.33 -0.81
CA LYS A 107 -0.70 22.63 -0.72
C LYS A 107 0.59 22.48 0.07
N VAL A 108 1.71 22.87 -0.52
CA VAL A 108 3.02 22.91 0.13
C VAL A 108 3.47 24.35 0.12
N GLU A 109 3.80 24.85 1.30
CA GLU A 109 4.31 26.19 1.49
C GLU A 109 5.84 26.14 1.39
N PHE A 110 6.39 26.97 0.50
CA PHE A 110 7.81 27.17 0.33
C PHE A 110 8.17 28.54 0.86
N GLU A 111 9.18 28.61 1.72
CA GLU A 111 9.78 29.88 2.12
C GLU A 111 10.83 30.29 1.10
N ILE A 112 10.61 31.43 0.46
CA ILE A 112 11.52 32.00 -0.54
C ILE A 112 12.16 33.23 0.06
N ASN A 113 13.49 33.26 0.10
CA ASN A 113 14.21 34.47 0.43
C ASN A 113 14.31 35.35 -0.82
N ASN A 114 13.54 36.44 -0.85
CA ASN A 114 13.55 37.44 -1.92
C ASN A 114 14.56 38.57 -1.66
N GLY A 115 15.44 38.42 -0.66
CA GLY A 115 16.49 39.38 -0.36
C GLY A 115 17.50 39.50 -1.50
N VAL A 116 17.50 40.65 -2.18
CA VAL A 116 18.47 40.96 -3.26
C VAL A 116 19.83 41.40 -2.66
N SER A 117 19.92 41.57 -1.34
CA SER A 117 21.13 42.02 -0.63
C SER A 117 21.24 41.40 0.75
N VAL A 118 22.48 41.10 1.19
CA VAL A 118 22.83 40.48 2.49
C VAL A 118 22.33 41.28 3.70
N LEU A 119 22.01 42.57 3.51
CA LEU A 119 21.55 43.47 4.58
C LEU A 119 20.02 43.61 4.65
N VAL A 120 19.26 43.02 3.71
CA VAL A 120 17.79 43.10 3.66
C VAL A 120 17.22 41.72 3.34
N ASP A 121 16.99 40.91 4.37
CA ASP A 121 16.26 39.66 4.24
C ASP A 121 14.76 39.94 4.20
N LYS A 122 14.12 39.58 3.09
CA LYS A 122 12.65 39.57 2.95
C LYS A 122 12.23 38.15 2.58
N TRP A 123 11.67 37.46 3.55
CA TRP A 123 11.12 36.12 3.38
C TRP A 123 9.67 36.23 2.93
N SER A 124 9.31 35.52 1.87
CA SER A 124 7.93 35.37 1.42
C SER A 124 7.55 33.90 1.37
N THR A 125 6.34 33.58 1.80
CA THR A 125 5.80 32.22 1.69
C THR A 125 5.06 32.11 0.36
N GLU A 126 5.52 31.22 -0.52
CA GLU A 126 4.81 30.86 -1.74
C GLU A 126 4.12 29.51 -1.56
N THR A 127 2.82 29.43 -1.84
CA THR A 127 2.06 28.20 -1.72
C THR A 127 1.94 27.52 -3.08
N VAL A 128 2.62 26.39 -3.27
CA VAL A 128 2.52 25.59 -4.49
C VAL A 128 1.56 24.43 -4.25
N THR A 129 0.68 24.16 -5.22
CA THR A 129 -0.21 23.01 -5.16
C THR A 129 0.44 21.84 -5.89
N LEU A 130 0.78 20.77 -5.17
CA LEU A 130 1.37 19.55 -5.71
C LEU A 130 0.35 18.42 -5.71
N THR A 131 0.29 17.64 -6.79
CA THR A 131 -0.53 16.42 -6.83
C THR A 131 0.25 15.28 -6.20
N VAL A 132 -0.28 14.69 -5.12
CA VAL A 132 0.31 13.56 -4.40
C VAL A 132 -0.66 12.39 -4.41
N ASN A 133 -0.16 11.19 -4.67
CA ASN A 133 -0.95 9.96 -4.63
C ASN A 133 -1.17 9.52 -3.18
N ARG A 134 -2.42 9.49 -2.73
CA ARG A 134 -2.81 8.97 -1.41
C ARG A 134 -3.37 7.57 -1.56
N SER A 135 -3.02 6.67 -0.65
CA SER A 135 -3.61 5.33 -0.59
C SER A 135 -5.14 5.39 -0.44
N LYS A 136 -5.86 4.68 -1.30
CA LYS A 136 -7.32 4.55 -1.28
C LYS A 136 -7.81 3.74 -0.08
N TYR A 137 -7.01 2.76 0.36
CA TYR A 137 -7.33 1.88 1.48
C TYR A 137 -6.30 2.03 2.60
N ASN A 138 -6.76 2.11 3.84
CA ASN A 138 -5.89 2.16 5.02
C ASN A 138 -5.02 0.89 5.09
N GLU A 139 -3.72 1.07 5.33
CA GLU A 139 -2.71 -0.01 5.44
C GLU A 139 -2.75 -1.05 4.31
N MET A 140 -3.31 -0.71 3.14
CA MET A 140 -3.56 -1.66 2.03
C MET A 140 -4.27 -2.96 2.47
N TRP A 141 -5.21 -2.84 3.40
CA TRP A 141 -5.87 -3.98 4.06
C TRP A 141 -6.47 -4.99 3.09
N ILE A 142 -6.98 -4.53 1.93
CA ILE A 142 -7.60 -5.40 0.93
C ILE A 142 -6.56 -6.33 0.29
N ILE A 143 -5.32 -5.86 0.07
CA ILE A 143 -4.23 -6.69 -0.44
C ILE A 143 -3.79 -7.67 0.64
N THR A 144 -3.67 -7.21 1.90
CA THR A 144 -3.38 -8.11 3.03
C THR A 144 -4.42 -9.23 3.15
N TYR A 145 -5.70 -8.91 2.97
CA TYR A 145 -6.80 -9.89 2.97
C TYR A 145 -6.65 -10.92 1.83
N LEU A 146 -6.37 -10.45 0.61
CA LEU A 146 -6.16 -11.33 -0.54
C LEU A 146 -4.93 -12.22 -0.34
N LEU A 147 -3.83 -11.65 0.18
CA LEU A 147 -2.61 -12.38 0.49
C LEU A 147 -2.85 -13.49 1.52
N LYS A 148 -3.58 -13.19 2.60
CA LYS A 148 -4.02 -14.19 3.58
C LYS A 148 -4.79 -15.33 2.90
N THR A 149 -5.78 -14.97 2.09
CA THR A 149 -6.67 -15.93 1.42
C THR A 149 -5.88 -16.85 0.48
N GLU A 150 -4.96 -16.30 -0.32
CA GLU A 150 -4.11 -17.08 -1.22
C GLU A 150 -3.11 -17.96 -0.45
N PHE A 151 -2.54 -17.45 0.63
CA PHE A 151 -1.63 -18.22 1.49
C PHE A 151 -2.34 -19.44 2.10
N GLU A 152 -3.55 -19.27 2.63
CA GLU A 152 -4.35 -20.37 3.17
C GLU A 152 -4.67 -21.43 2.11
N LYS A 153 -4.99 -21.02 0.86
CA LYS A 153 -5.19 -21.94 -0.26
C LYS A 153 -3.94 -22.77 -0.54
N ILE A 154 -2.76 -22.15 -0.55
CA ILE A 154 -1.47 -22.85 -0.79
C ILE A 154 -1.23 -23.91 0.29
N ILE A 155 -1.46 -23.57 1.57
CA ILE A 155 -1.32 -24.53 2.67
C ILE A 155 -2.26 -25.73 2.48
N GLN A 156 -3.54 -25.47 2.14
CA GLN A 156 -4.51 -26.54 1.91
C GLN A 156 -4.12 -27.43 0.73
N GLN A 157 -3.64 -26.85 -0.37
CA GLN A 157 -3.17 -27.61 -1.54
C GLN A 157 -1.96 -28.48 -1.20
N LYS A 158 -0.99 -27.96 -0.43
CA LYS A 158 0.18 -28.73 -0.01
C LYS A 158 -0.20 -29.85 0.94
N LYS A 159 -1.09 -29.61 1.93
CA LYS A 159 -1.61 -30.66 2.83
C LYS A 159 -2.30 -31.80 2.07
N LYS A 160 -3.02 -31.50 0.99
CA LYS A 160 -3.66 -32.52 0.13
C LYS A 160 -2.66 -33.35 -0.68
N LYS A 161 -1.46 -32.84 -0.98
CA LYS A 161 -0.42 -33.58 -1.73
C LYS A 161 0.39 -34.55 -0.86
N PHE A 162 0.32 -34.42 0.47
CA PHE A 162 1.02 -35.29 1.43
C PHE A 162 0.07 -36.25 2.17
N LYS A 163 -1.18 -36.35 1.73
CA LYS A 163 -2.14 -37.40 2.10
C LYS A 163 -2.27 -38.36 0.93
#